data_AF-A0A420J5R8-F1
#
_entry.id   AF-A0A420J5R8-F1
#
_cell.length_a   1.000
_cell.length_b   1.000
_cell.length_c   1.000
_cell.angle_alpha   90.00
_cell.angle_beta   90.00
_cell.angle_gamma   90.00
#
_symmetry.space_group_name_H-M   'P 1'
#
loop_
_entity.id
_entity.type
_entity.pdbx_description
1 polymer ?
#
loop_
_entity_poly.entity_id
_entity_poly.type
_entity_poly.pdbx_seq_one_letter_code
_entity_poly.pdbx_strand_id
1 'polypeptide(L)'
;MRSPRVLTEFCAQLNDNDINYMTSTLMDLSFSLVAHAAPVPLLFDQETPTVAPNRPIPHPPPKNKKNDELTRDQRRDVALLHSIGWSYSQISRHLHFQPTKRQIQYACNVRATAQKKECRPPAITQAQVDELVEFVCVSRHNRQTSFALFTEIFDFGIKKNAIRSALAHESFDSRLAMRKPPIPEKNRQIHLAWAIEHRKWTMEQW
;
A
#
# COMPACT_ATOMS: atom_id res chain seq x y z
N MET A 1 5.73 -0.06 27.48
CA MET A 1 7.10 0.44 27.76
C MET A 1 8.01 -0.05 26.65
N ARG A 2 8.36 0.81 25.70
CA ARG A 2 9.27 0.49 24.59
C ARG A 2 10.41 1.51 24.67
N SER A 3 11.63 1.00 24.81
CA SER A 3 12.86 1.77 25.03
C SER A 3 13.14 2.77 23.91
N PRO A 4 13.69 3.97 24.21
CA PRO A 4 14.22 4.86 23.19
C PRO A 4 15.52 4.29 22.63
N ARG A 5 15.60 4.09 21.31
CA ARG A 5 16.87 3.84 20.62
C ARG A 5 17.53 5.18 20.34
N VAL A 6 18.75 5.26 20.86
CA VAL A 6 19.71 6.36 20.73
C VAL A 6 20.12 6.49 19.27
N LEU A 7 19.85 7.64 18.66
CA LEU A 7 20.42 8.05 17.37
C LEU A 7 21.72 8.79 17.66
N THR A 8 22.83 8.06 17.66
CA THR A 8 24.18 8.62 17.56
C THR A 8 24.48 8.93 16.09
N GLU A 9 24.63 10.22 15.82
CA GLU A 9 25.62 10.87 14.95
C GLU A 9 26.21 10.07 13.78
N PHE A 10 25.90 10.49 12.55
CA PHE A 10 26.90 10.56 11.48
C PHE A 10 26.53 11.64 10.45
N CYS A 11 27.18 12.80 10.56
CA CYS A 11 27.23 13.84 9.54
C CYS A 11 28.64 13.88 8.95
N ALA A 12 28.75 13.73 7.62
CA ALA A 12 29.83 14.14 6.69
C ALA A 12 29.87 13.09 5.54
N GLN A 13 30.01 13.38 4.25
CA GLN A 13 30.40 14.57 3.49
C GLN A 13 29.62 14.59 2.16
N LEU A 14 29.25 15.80 1.74
CA LEU A 14 28.90 16.12 0.35
C LEU A 14 30.18 16.13 -0.49
N ASN A 15 30.13 15.58 -1.70
CA ASN A 15 30.96 16.01 -2.82
C ASN A 15 30.05 16.19 -4.04
N ASP A 16 29.75 17.45 -4.33
CA ASP A 16 29.28 17.92 -5.63
C ASP A 16 30.49 17.93 -6.57
N ASN A 17 30.50 17.08 -7.59
CA ASN A 17 31.26 17.26 -8.84
C ASN A 17 30.90 16.10 -9.79
N ASP A 18 30.17 16.39 -10.86
CA ASP A 18 30.45 15.94 -12.22
C ASP A 18 29.24 16.25 -13.13
N ILE A 19 29.20 17.51 -13.56
CA ILE A 19 28.37 17.98 -14.66
C ILE A 19 29.34 18.41 -15.78
N ASN A 20 29.14 17.84 -16.97
CA ASN A 20 29.61 18.27 -18.30
C ASN A 20 31.05 17.95 -18.76
N TYR A 21 31.19 16.80 -19.42
CA TYR A 21 32.09 16.50 -20.57
C TYR A 21 31.42 15.29 -21.27
N MET A 22 31.11 15.18 -22.56
CA MET A 22 31.70 15.68 -23.80
C MET A 22 30.67 15.52 -24.92
N THR A 23 30.50 16.57 -25.70
CA THR A 23 29.83 16.57 -27.00
C THR A 23 30.72 15.97 -28.09
N SER A 24 30.08 15.38 -29.11
CA SER A 24 30.56 15.26 -30.51
C SER A 24 31.44 14.07 -30.88
N THR A 25 30.86 13.14 -31.67
CA THR A 25 31.43 12.53 -32.90
C THR A 25 30.45 11.42 -33.36
N LEU A 26 29.50 11.71 -34.26
CA LEU A 26 29.58 11.42 -35.71
C LEU A 26 30.45 10.21 -36.05
N MET A 27 29.81 9.11 -36.47
CA MET A 27 30.16 8.36 -37.69
C MET A 27 28.98 7.47 -38.11
N ASP A 28 28.56 7.71 -39.35
CA ASP A 28 27.70 6.87 -40.17
C ASP A 28 28.19 5.43 -40.23
N LEU A 29 27.29 4.47 -40.00
CA LEU A 29 27.44 3.12 -40.54
C LEU A 29 26.11 2.69 -41.17
N SER A 30 26.07 2.85 -42.48
CA SER A 30 25.06 2.32 -43.38
C SER A 30 25.04 0.80 -43.29
N PHE A 31 23.97 0.23 -42.76
CA PHE A 31 23.71 -1.21 -42.81
C PHE A 31 22.82 -1.52 -44.01
N SER A 32 23.44 -1.90 -45.12
CA SER A 32 22.75 -2.41 -46.30
C SER A 32 22.18 -3.80 -46.00
N LEU A 33 20.85 -3.90 -45.77
CA LEU A 33 20.15 -5.17 -45.79
C LEU A 33 19.56 -5.39 -47.18
N VAL A 34 20.26 -6.18 -48.00
CA VAL A 34 19.73 -6.72 -49.26
C VAL A 34 18.64 -7.74 -48.89
N ALA A 35 17.38 -7.35 -49.07
CA ALA A 35 16.24 -8.25 -49.00
C ALA A 35 16.20 -9.11 -50.27
N HIS A 36 16.56 -10.39 -50.17
CA HIS A 36 16.25 -11.38 -51.19
C HIS A 36 14.75 -11.68 -51.13
N ALA A 37 14.01 -11.14 -52.10
CA ALA A 37 12.62 -11.48 -52.36
C ALA A 37 12.56 -12.90 -52.94
N ALA A 38 12.19 -13.88 -52.12
CA ALA A 38 11.75 -15.19 -52.58
C ALA A 38 10.22 -15.16 -52.76
N PRO A 39 9.68 -15.58 -53.92
CA PRO A 39 8.24 -15.60 -54.15
C PRO A 39 7.61 -16.78 -53.38
N VAL A 40 6.76 -16.46 -52.41
CA VAL A 40 5.92 -17.46 -51.73
C VAL A 40 4.82 -17.89 -52.71
N PRO A 41 4.66 -19.19 -53.01
CA PRO A 41 3.62 -19.67 -53.90
C PRO A 41 2.23 -19.53 -53.26
N LEU A 42 1.28 -19.02 -54.04
CA LEU A 42 -0.15 -19.04 -53.73
C LEU A 42 -0.65 -20.48 -53.75
N LEU A 43 -0.88 -21.06 -52.58
CA LEU A 43 -1.66 -22.28 -52.46
C LEU A 43 -2.36 -22.29 -51.10
N PHE A 44 -3.69 -22.28 -51.16
CA PHE A 44 -4.70 -22.72 -50.19
C PHE A 44 -5.85 -21.70 -50.11
N ASP A 45 -6.75 -21.79 -51.09
CA ASP A 45 -8.15 -21.46 -50.90
C ASP A 45 -8.72 -22.44 -49.86
N GLN A 46 -8.69 -22.05 -48.59
CA GLN A 46 -9.57 -22.65 -47.58
C GLN A 46 -10.74 -21.71 -47.39
N GLU A 47 -11.87 -22.09 -47.98
CA GLU A 47 -13.17 -21.56 -47.60
C GLU A 47 -13.29 -21.65 -46.08
N THR A 48 -13.41 -20.50 -45.46
CA THR A 48 -13.76 -20.39 -44.05
C THR A 48 -15.15 -21.01 -43.87
N PRO A 49 -15.35 -22.02 -43.02
CA PRO A 49 -16.70 -22.41 -42.67
C PRO A 49 -17.32 -21.22 -41.92
N THR A 50 -18.27 -20.56 -42.57
CA THR A 50 -19.12 -19.50 -42.01
C THR A 50 -19.67 -19.97 -40.67
N VAL A 51 -19.01 -19.56 -39.59
CA VAL A 51 -19.49 -19.77 -38.23
C VAL A 51 -20.78 -18.97 -38.12
N ALA A 52 -21.90 -19.69 -38.03
CA ALA A 52 -23.22 -19.11 -37.87
C ALA A 52 -23.22 -18.05 -36.76
N PRO A 53 -23.61 -16.79 -37.05
CA PRO A 53 -23.86 -15.81 -36.01
C PRO A 53 -25.13 -16.26 -35.28
N ASN A 54 -25.11 -16.31 -33.95
CA ASN A 54 -26.23 -16.63 -33.04
C ASN A 54 -26.22 -18.01 -32.38
N ARG A 55 -25.16 -18.37 -31.65
CA ARG A 55 -25.35 -19.20 -30.44
C ARG A 55 -25.58 -18.26 -29.25
N PRO A 56 -26.68 -18.36 -28.50
CA PRO A 56 -26.83 -17.67 -27.23
C PRO A 56 -25.66 -18.03 -26.32
N ILE A 57 -24.93 -17.03 -25.83
CA ILE A 57 -23.85 -17.22 -24.87
C ILE A 57 -24.47 -17.91 -23.64
N PRO A 58 -24.00 -19.10 -23.21
CA PRO A 58 -24.54 -19.74 -22.02
C PRO A 58 -24.34 -18.81 -20.82
N HIS A 59 -25.44 -18.34 -20.25
CA HIS A 59 -25.39 -17.53 -19.04
C HIS A 59 -24.78 -18.38 -17.92
N PRO A 60 -23.84 -17.82 -17.13
CA PRO A 60 -23.32 -18.55 -15.97
C PRO A 60 -24.48 -18.93 -15.05
N PRO A 61 -24.48 -20.15 -14.48
CA PRO A 61 -25.55 -20.60 -13.62
C PRO A 61 -25.74 -19.62 -12.45
N PRO A 62 -26.99 -19.39 -12.01
CA PRO A 62 -27.27 -18.46 -10.92
C PRO A 62 -26.47 -18.87 -9.68
N LYS A 63 -25.76 -17.91 -9.09
CA LYS A 63 -24.97 -18.14 -7.87
C LYS A 63 -25.93 -18.51 -6.73
N ASN A 64 -25.74 -19.70 -6.16
CA ASN A 64 -26.50 -20.12 -4.97
C ASN A 64 -26.30 -19.10 -3.83
N LYS A 65 -27.40 -18.61 -3.26
CA LYS A 65 -27.35 -17.74 -2.08
C LYS A 65 -26.74 -18.55 -0.94
N LYS A 66 -25.69 -18.01 -0.32
CA LYS A 66 -25.08 -18.61 0.87
C LYS A 66 -25.97 -18.30 2.06
N ASN A 67 -26.05 -19.23 3.02
CA ASN A 67 -26.71 -18.97 4.29
C ASN A 67 -25.89 -17.95 5.09
N ASP A 68 -26.57 -17.05 5.78
CA ASP A 68 -25.93 -16.06 6.63
C ASP A 68 -25.16 -16.73 7.79
N GLU A 69 -24.02 -16.13 8.18
CA GLU A 69 -23.25 -16.62 9.33
C GLU A 69 -24.01 -16.32 10.63
N LEU A 70 -24.01 -17.29 11.57
CA LEU A 70 -24.61 -17.08 12.88
C LEU A 70 -23.87 -15.96 13.65
N THR A 71 -24.64 -15.07 14.27
CA THR A 71 -24.15 -14.01 15.16
C THR A 71 -23.54 -14.62 16.43
N ARG A 72 -22.71 -13.86 17.15
CA ARG A 72 -22.08 -14.30 18.41
C ARG A 72 -23.12 -14.84 19.41
N ASP A 73 -24.20 -14.10 19.65
CA ASP A 73 -25.20 -14.48 20.65
C ASP A 73 -26.00 -15.71 20.21
N GLN A 74 -26.32 -15.81 18.91
CA GLN A 74 -26.95 -17.01 18.33
C GLN A 74 -26.08 -18.26 18.51
N ARG A 75 -24.74 -18.15 18.36
CA ARG A 75 -23.81 -19.26 18.63
C ARG A 75 -23.80 -19.62 20.11
N ARG A 76 -23.88 -18.62 20.99
CA ARG A 76 -23.95 -18.83 22.45
C ARG A 76 -25.21 -19.61 22.83
N ASP A 77 -26.38 -19.24 22.30
CA ASP A 77 -27.64 -19.92 22.58
C ASP A 77 -27.63 -21.37 22.07
N VAL A 78 -27.10 -21.59 20.87
CA VAL A 78 -26.92 -22.94 20.31
C VAL A 78 -26.01 -23.79 21.20
N ALA A 79 -24.86 -23.24 21.62
CA ALA A 79 -23.91 -23.95 22.49
C ALA A 79 -24.53 -24.25 23.86
N LEU A 80 -25.30 -23.32 24.42
CA LEU A 80 -26.04 -23.52 25.66
C LEU A 80 -27.05 -24.66 25.54
N LEU A 81 -27.92 -24.63 24.54
CA LEU A 81 -28.92 -25.70 24.34
C LEU A 81 -28.27 -27.06 24.12
N HIS A 82 -27.15 -27.09 23.39
CA HIS A 82 -26.37 -28.31 23.21
C HIS A 82 -25.77 -28.80 24.54
N SER A 83 -25.24 -27.91 25.38
CA SER A 83 -24.70 -28.26 26.71
C SER A 83 -25.74 -28.83 27.67
N ILE A 84 -27.02 -28.43 27.50
CA ILE A 84 -28.17 -28.96 28.24
C ILE A 84 -28.56 -30.37 27.72
N GLY A 85 -28.01 -30.81 26.58
CA GLY A 85 -28.21 -32.14 26.00
C GLY A 85 -29.23 -32.20 24.87
N TRP A 86 -29.60 -31.05 24.27
CA TRP A 86 -30.56 -31.04 23.17
C TRP A 86 -29.93 -31.54 21.87
N SER A 87 -30.68 -32.33 21.10
CA SER A 87 -30.25 -32.78 19.77
C SER A 87 -30.26 -31.63 18.76
N TYR A 88 -29.43 -31.71 17.72
CA TYR A 88 -29.37 -30.69 16.66
C TYR A 88 -30.72 -30.42 15.98
N SER A 89 -31.55 -31.45 15.81
CA SER A 89 -32.89 -31.33 15.23
C SER A 89 -33.88 -30.62 16.16
N GLN A 90 -33.70 -30.71 17.48
CA GLN A 90 -34.51 -29.97 18.45
C GLN A 90 -34.08 -28.49 18.49
N ILE A 91 -32.77 -28.23 18.55
CA ILE A 91 -32.20 -26.88 18.55
C ILE A 91 -32.65 -26.10 17.31
N SER A 92 -32.57 -26.72 16.13
CA SER A 92 -32.97 -26.09 14.85
C SER A 92 -34.44 -25.67 14.83
N ARG A 93 -35.34 -26.49 15.41
CA ARG A 93 -36.79 -26.21 15.46
C ARG A 93 -37.16 -25.20 16.54
N HIS A 94 -36.40 -25.15 17.63
CA HIS A 94 -36.69 -24.30 18.77
C HIS A 94 -36.25 -22.84 18.57
N LEU A 95 -35.13 -22.62 17.88
CA LEU A 95 -34.61 -21.27 17.65
C LEU A 95 -35.35 -20.60 16.47
N HIS A 96 -35.77 -19.34 16.66
CA HIS A 96 -36.56 -18.59 15.66
C HIS A 96 -35.88 -18.44 14.30
N PHE A 97 -34.55 -18.40 14.23
CA PHE A 97 -33.78 -18.22 13.01
C PHE A 97 -33.41 -19.55 12.30
N GLN A 98 -33.87 -20.69 12.82
CA GLN A 98 -33.78 -22.02 12.19
C GLN A 98 -32.38 -22.37 11.61
N PRO A 99 -31.34 -22.51 12.46
CA PRO A 99 -30.00 -22.83 11.98
C PRO A 99 -29.93 -24.19 11.31
N THR A 100 -29.14 -24.29 10.24
CA THR A 100 -28.83 -25.55 9.56
C THR A 100 -27.99 -26.44 10.49
N LYS A 101 -28.15 -27.77 10.40
CA LYS A 101 -27.35 -28.74 11.19
C LYS A 101 -25.84 -28.48 11.13
N ARG A 102 -25.29 -28.08 9.96
CA ARG A 102 -23.88 -27.69 9.80
C ARG A 102 -23.50 -26.45 10.62
N GLN A 103 -24.37 -25.44 10.68
CA GLN A 103 -24.14 -24.24 11.49
C GLN A 103 -24.18 -24.58 12.98
N ILE A 104 -25.09 -25.47 13.41
CA ILE A 104 -25.16 -25.96 14.79
C ILE A 104 -23.87 -26.70 15.15
N GLN A 105 -23.45 -27.65 14.33
CA GLN A 105 -22.21 -28.40 14.53
C GLN A 105 -20.99 -27.47 14.62
N TYR A 106 -20.89 -26.49 13.71
CA TYR A 106 -19.82 -25.49 13.75
C TYR A 106 -19.84 -24.66 15.04
N ALA A 107 -21.02 -24.19 15.47
CA ALA A 107 -21.17 -23.41 16.69
C ALA A 107 -20.83 -24.20 17.96
N CYS A 108 -21.02 -25.52 17.97
CA CYS A 108 -20.65 -26.38 19.10
C CYS A 108 -19.13 -26.66 19.15
N ASN A 109 -18.48 -26.74 17.98
CA ASN A 109 -17.05 -27.08 17.89
C ASN A 109 -16.12 -25.86 17.99
N VAL A 110 -16.61 -24.67 17.65
CA VAL A 110 -15.82 -23.43 17.62
C VAL A 110 -16.28 -22.48 18.72
N ARG A 111 -15.36 -21.68 19.26
CA ARG A 111 -15.70 -20.62 20.22
C ARG A 111 -16.80 -19.69 19.67
N ALA A 112 -17.73 -19.27 20.52
CA ALA A 112 -18.83 -18.37 20.12
C ALA A 112 -18.32 -17.00 19.62
N THR A 113 -17.21 -16.50 20.17
CA THR A 113 -16.60 -15.23 19.74
C THR A 113 -15.88 -15.38 18.41
N ALA A 114 -16.35 -14.66 17.39
CA ALA A 114 -15.75 -14.63 16.06
C ALA A 114 -14.24 -14.38 16.14
N GLN A 115 -13.49 -15.11 15.32
CA GLN A 115 -12.06 -14.85 15.14
C GLN A 115 -11.88 -13.77 14.07
N LYS A 116 -10.87 -12.92 14.24
CA LYS A 116 -10.49 -11.97 13.19
C LYS A 116 -10.06 -12.81 11.98
N LYS A 117 -10.74 -12.61 10.85
CA LYS A 117 -10.36 -13.26 9.59
C LYS A 117 -8.98 -12.77 9.19
N GLU A 118 -8.14 -13.68 8.71
CA GLU A 118 -6.88 -13.31 8.10
C GLU A 118 -7.16 -12.38 6.92
N CYS A 119 -6.61 -11.17 7.00
CA CYS A 119 -6.72 -10.20 5.92
C CYS A 119 -5.58 -10.42 4.93
N ARG A 120 -5.72 -9.82 3.75
CA ARG A 120 -4.63 -9.77 2.78
C ARG A 120 -3.37 -9.18 3.43
N PRO A 121 -2.19 -9.81 3.28
CA PRO A 121 -0.96 -9.23 3.79
C PRO A 121 -0.66 -7.89 3.11
N PRO A 122 0.05 -6.98 3.79
CA PRO A 122 0.48 -5.72 3.19
C PRO A 122 1.34 -5.98 1.95
N ALA A 123 1.21 -5.11 0.95
CA ALA A 123 1.97 -5.24 -0.31
C ALA A 123 3.45 -4.88 -0.16
N ILE A 124 3.81 -4.20 0.93
CA ILE A 124 5.17 -3.75 1.23
C ILE A 124 5.71 -4.55 2.42
N THR A 125 6.97 -4.95 2.35
CA THR A 125 7.66 -5.62 3.47
C THR A 125 8.16 -4.60 4.47
N GLN A 126 8.42 -5.01 5.71
CA GLN A 126 8.94 -4.07 6.72
C GLN A 126 10.32 -3.51 6.34
N ALA A 127 11.20 -4.32 5.73
CA ALA A 127 12.52 -3.86 5.29
C ALA A 127 12.41 -2.72 4.27
N GLN A 128 11.48 -2.83 3.31
CA GLN A 128 11.21 -1.76 2.34
C GLN A 128 10.65 -0.50 3.00
N VAL A 129 9.86 -0.64 4.07
CA VAL A 129 9.38 0.51 4.86
C VAL A 129 10.55 1.20 5.55
N ASP A 130 11.47 0.44 6.14
CA ASP A 130 12.63 1.00 6.83
C ASP A 130 13.55 1.76 5.85
N GLU A 131 13.76 1.23 4.63
CA GLU A 131 14.49 1.93 3.54
C GLU A 131 13.80 3.24 3.14
N LEU A 132 12.46 3.26 3.04
CA LEU A 132 11.70 4.48 2.76
C LEU A 132 11.85 5.52 3.87
N VAL A 133 11.80 5.07 5.13
CA VAL A 133 11.96 5.95 6.29
C VAL A 133 13.36 6.55 6.34
N GLU A 134 14.38 5.72 6.11
CA GLU A 134 15.77 6.19 6.04
C GLU A 134 15.92 7.29 5.00
N PHE A 135 15.44 7.05 3.77
CA PHE A 135 15.49 8.02 2.69
C PHE A 135 14.79 9.34 3.01
N VAL A 136 13.60 9.28 3.61
CA VAL A 136 12.83 10.47 4.05
C VAL A 136 13.59 11.26 5.11
N CYS A 137 14.32 10.58 5.99
CA CYS A 137 15.09 11.19 7.07
C CYS A 137 16.40 11.85 6.60
N VAL A 138 17.01 11.40 5.50
CA VAL A 138 18.29 11.94 5.01
C VAL A 138 18.25 13.44 4.70
N SER A 139 17.19 13.93 4.05
CA SER A 139 17.18 15.32 3.59
C SER A 139 15.79 15.98 3.66
N ARG A 140 15.80 17.32 3.77
CA ARG A 140 14.56 18.10 3.69
C ARG A 140 13.87 17.95 2.34
N HIS A 141 14.65 17.82 1.26
CA HIS A 141 14.10 17.64 -0.09
C HIS A 141 13.39 16.29 -0.19
N ASN A 142 14.00 15.23 0.33
CA ASN A 142 13.46 13.87 0.36
C ASN A 142 12.15 13.77 1.14
N ARG A 143 11.99 14.55 2.22
CA ARG A 143 10.71 14.64 2.94
C ARG A 143 9.59 15.30 2.11
N GLN A 144 9.96 16.11 1.12
CA GLN A 144 9.01 16.85 0.27
C GLN A 144 8.80 16.19 -1.10
N THR A 145 9.46 15.06 -1.39
CA THR A 145 9.27 14.36 -2.66
C THR A 145 7.85 13.82 -2.77
N SER A 146 7.33 13.80 -3.98
CA SER A 146 5.99 13.28 -4.23
C SER A 146 5.97 11.75 -4.17
N PHE A 147 4.87 11.15 -3.72
CA PHE A 147 4.69 9.69 -3.71
C PHE A 147 4.77 9.03 -5.09
N ALA A 148 4.66 9.79 -6.19
CA ALA A 148 4.90 9.29 -7.54
C ALA A 148 6.41 9.13 -7.82
N LEU A 149 7.23 10.08 -7.37
CA LEU A 149 8.68 9.96 -7.49
C LEU A 149 9.23 8.80 -6.67
N PHE A 150 8.63 8.50 -5.51
CA PHE A 150 9.01 7.31 -4.74
C PHE A 150 8.84 6.00 -5.52
N THR A 151 7.83 5.92 -6.40
CA THR A 151 7.66 4.70 -7.23
C THR A 151 8.74 4.57 -8.30
N GLU A 152 9.31 5.68 -8.75
CA GLU A 152 10.39 5.72 -9.75
C GLU A 152 11.78 5.55 -9.12
N ILE A 153 11.98 6.02 -7.88
CA ILE A 153 13.29 5.92 -7.20
C ILE A 153 13.59 4.50 -6.71
N PHE A 154 12.58 3.82 -6.15
CA PHE A 154 12.77 2.54 -5.47
C PHE A 154 12.34 1.32 -6.30
N ASP A 155 11.62 1.51 -7.41
CA ASP A 155 11.17 0.46 -8.35
C ASP A 155 10.62 -0.82 -7.70
N PHE A 156 9.96 -0.70 -6.54
CA PHE A 156 9.41 -1.85 -5.80
C PHE A 156 8.22 -2.53 -6.50
N GLY A 157 7.73 -1.99 -7.62
CA GLY A 157 6.49 -2.45 -8.28
C GLY A 157 5.22 -2.14 -7.47
N ILE A 158 5.32 -1.23 -6.49
CA ILE A 158 4.25 -0.88 -5.54
C ILE A 158 3.57 0.42 -5.97
N LYS A 159 2.25 0.50 -5.82
CA LYS A 159 1.47 1.71 -6.14
C LYS A 159 1.73 2.81 -5.11
N LYS A 160 1.72 4.07 -5.55
CA LYS A 160 1.87 5.28 -4.70
C LYS A 160 1.04 5.27 -3.40
N ASN A 161 -0.18 4.74 -3.45
CA ASN A 161 -1.09 4.72 -2.30
C ASN A 161 -0.61 3.77 -1.20
N ALA A 162 0.05 2.67 -1.56
CA ALA A 162 0.59 1.72 -0.58
C ALA A 162 1.80 2.33 0.14
N ILE A 163 2.67 3.05 -0.57
CA ILE A 163 3.79 3.82 0.01
C ILE A 163 3.25 4.87 0.99
N ARG A 164 2.26 5.66 0.57
CA ARG A 164 1.61 6.67 1.43
C ARG A 164 1.03 6.05 2.70
N SER A 165 0.28 4.94 2.59
CA SER A 165 -0.31 4.29 3.76
C SER A 165 0.75 3.68 4.69
N ALA A 166 1.85 3.15 4.14
CA ALA A 166 2.95 2.61 4.92
C ALA A 166 3.66 3.70 5.72
N LEU A 167 4.02 4.81 5.08
CA LEU A 167 4.62 5.97 5.75
C LEU A 167 3.69 6.60 6.78
N ALA A 168 2.38 6.68 6.50
CA ALA A 168 1.39 7.15 7.47
C ALA A 168 1.30 6.25 8.72
N HIS A 169 1.45 4.93 8.55
CA HIS A 169 1.51 3.99 9.68
C HIS A 169 2.77 4.22 10.54
N GLU A 170 3.88 4.61 9.93
CA GLU A 170 5.12 5.03 10.60
C GLU A 170 5.10 6.51 11.05
N SER A 171 3.93 7.17 11.05
CA SER A 171 3.73 8.57 11.44
C SER A 171 4.39 9.64 10.54
N PHE A 172 4.84 9.26 9.34
CA PHE A 172 5.34 10.18 8.32
C PHE A 172 4.20 10.69 7.44
N ASP A 173 3.37 11.56 8.02
CA ASP A 173 2.35 12.28 7.27
C ASP A 173 2.95 13.49 6.55
N SER A 174 2.81 13.54 5.23
CA SER A 174 3.24 14.69 4.43
C SER A 174 2.34 15.90 4.71
N ARG A 175 2.78 16.80 5.60
CA ARG A 175 2.17 18.13 5.76
C ARG A 175 2.87 19.14 4.87
N LEU A 176 2.10 19.97 4.18
CA LEU A 176 2.66 21.09 3.42
C LEU A 176 3.34 22.06 4.39
N ALA A 177 4.63 22.31 4.18
CA ALA A 177 5.33 23.32 4.94
C ALA A 177 4.76 24.70 4.56
N MET A 178 4.17 25.39 5.53
CA MET A 178 3.69 26.74 5.31
C MET A 178 4.86 27.66 4.94
N ARG A 179 4.65 28.52 3.95
CA ARG A 179 5.65 29.54 3.58
C ARG A 179 5.74 30.52 4.74
N LYS A 180 6.94 30.66 5.30
CA LYS A 180 7.22 31.76 6.25
C LYS A 180 7.07 33.08 5.49
N PRO A 181 6.45 34.11 6.08
CA PRO A 181 6.46 35.45 5.49
C PRO A 181 7.90 35.88 5.17
N PRO A 182 8.15 36.56 4.04
CA PRO A 182 9.47 37.11 3.75
C PRO A 182 9.85 38.11 4.84
N ILE A 183 10.92 37.82 5.59
CA ILE A 183 11.47 38.73 6.59
C ILE A 183 12.60 39.51 5.90
N PRO A 184 12.54 40.85 5.84
CA PRO A 184 13.63 41.64 5.26
C PRO A 184 14.89 41.48 6.11
N GLU A 185 16.06 41.57 5.46
CA GLU A 185 17.36 41.30 6.11
C GLU A 185 17.62 42.23 7.30
N LYS A 186 17.20 43.50 7.20
CA LYS A 186 17.24 44.46 8.32
C LYS A 186 16.54 43.92 9.57
N ASN A 187 15.34 43.35 9.43
CA ASN A 187 14.59 42.82 10.58
C ASN A 187 15.24 41.55 11.12
N ARG A 188 15.85 40.74 10.25
CA ARG A 188 16.62 39.56 10.70
C ARG A 188 17.81 39.97 11.57
N GLN A 189 18.55 41.01 11.16
CA GLN A 189 19.68 41.53 11.94
C GLN A 189 19.23 42.10 13.29
N ILE A 190 18.14 42.87 13.31
CA ILE A 190 17.56 43.40 14.56
C ILE A 190 17.15 42.26 15.49
N HIS A 191 16.41 41.27 14.96
CA HIS A 191 15.98 40.11 15.76
C HIS A 191 17.16 39.29 16.27
N LEU A 192 18.21 39.13 15.46
CA LEU A 192 19.41 38.40 15.83
C LEU A 192 20.22 39.14 16.91
N ALA A 193 20.43 40.45 16.76
CA ALA A 193 21.10 41.28 17.76
C ALA A 193 20.34 41.25 19.09
N TRP A 194 19.02 41.48 19.05
CA TRP A 194 18.18 41.40 20.23
C TRP A 194 18.25 40.03 20.92
N ALA A 195 18.17 38.93 20.15
CA ALA A 195 18.27 37.58 20.70
C ALA A 195 19.65 37.27 21.31
N ILE A 196 20.73 37.81 20.75
CA ILE A 196 22.09 37.64 21.29
C ILE A 196 22.22 38.42 22.60
N GLU A 197 21.78 39.68 22.62
CA GLU A 197 21.80 40.55 23.81
C GLU A 197 21.00 39.94 24.96
N HIS A 198 19.82 39.39 24.67
CA HIS A 198 18.88 38.87 25.67
C HIS A 198 18.98 37.36 25.86
N ARG A 199 20.04 36.71 25.38
CA ARG A 199 20.24 35.24 25.48
C ARG A 199 20.24 34.74 26.93
N LYS A 200 20.63 35.59 27.89
CA LYS A 200 20.78 35.26 29.32
C LYS A 200 19.72 35.93 30.21
N TRP A 201 18.54 36.21 29.67
CA TRP A 201 17.50 36.89 30.44
C TRP A 201 17.10 36.09 31.70
N THR A 202 17.17 36.72 32.88
CA THR A 202 16.75 36.13 34.16
C THR A 202 15.26 36.37 34.39
N MET A 203 14.59 35.55 35.24
CA MET A 203 13.14 35.65 35.51
C MET A 203 12.66 37.02 35.99
N GLU A 204 13.52 37.81 36.62
CA GLU A 204 13.20 39.18 37.07
C GLU A 204 13.12 40.21 35.93
N GLN A 205 13.63 39.86 34.74
CA GLN A 205 13.74 40.76 33.60
C GLN A 205 12.76 40.39 32.46
N TRP A 206 11.91 39.37 32.66
CA TRP A 206 10.79 39.00 31.79
C TRP A 206 9.57 39.89 32.06
#